data_AF-A0A847RWT5-F1
#
_entry.id   AF-A0A847RWT5-F1
#
_cell.length_a   1.000
_cell.length_b   1.000
_cell.length_c   1.000
_cell.angle_alpha   90.00
_cell.angle_beta   90.00
_cell.angle_gamma   90.00
#
_symmetry.space_group_name_H-M   'P 1'
#
loop_
_entity.id
_entity.type
_entity.pdbx_description
1 polymer ?
#
loop_
_entity_poly.entity_id
_entity_poly.type
_entity_poly.pdbx_seq_one_letter_code
_entity_poly.pdbx_strand_id
1 'polypeptide(L)'
;MIKTSQNKTVGYNTKTGTTEKIKTDGISARERSAAMAFVKKNSGNTAEFDASASVYNSFVELLSAGVRSKMSSIVDADDGSGGTSDANNQEHGGQIREIRDEAGKPTGNTEVVQSPSSPVSDPTNNSAVTITHTIDVRTKSLFHSHPSGAKENSSFVQGPSVQDINGATDKKGNPIANYQFGMSKSAGQKVYIYSTNGVKAILPKSAW
;
A
#
# COMPACT_ATOMS: atom_id res chain seq x y z
N MET A 1 -7.66 4.35 -10.13
CA MET A 1 -7.83 5.17 -8.90
C MET A 1 -7.21 6.54 -9.12
N ILE A 2 -7.80 7.65 -8.65
CA ILE A 2 -7.16 8.98 -8.79
C ILE A 2 -6.00 9.09 -7.79
N LYS A 3 -4.87 9.67 -8.21
CA LYS A 3 -3.72 9.94 -7.33
C LYS A 3 -4.10 10.83 -6.14
N THR A 4 -3.35 10.72 -5.05
CA THR A 4 -3.54 11.60 -3.88
C THR A 4 -3.23 13.04 -4.26
N SER A 5 -3.96 14.00 -3.67
CA SER A 5 -3.59 15.43 -3.72
C SER A 5 -2.94 15.94 -2.44
N GLN A 6 -2.60 15.02 -1.52
CA GLN A 6 -1.80 15.37 -0.35
C GLN A 6 -0.35 15.59 -0.79
N ASN A 7 0.27 16.65 -0.30
CA ASN A 7 1.68 16.97 -0.63
C ASN A 7 2.67 16.21 0.24
N LYS A 8 2.23 15.74 1.42
CA LYS A 8 3.03 15.00 2.40
C LYS A 8 2.12 14.03 3.16
N THR A 9 2.67 12.93 3.65
CA THR A 9 2.03 12.08 4.67
C THR A 9 3.02 11.79 5.79
N VAL A 10 2.57 11.18 6.88
CA VAL A 10 3.42 10.85 8.03
C VAL A 10 3.91 9.42 7.89
N GLY A 11 5.22 9.23 8.02
CA GLY A 11 5.86 7.92 8.05
C GLY A 11 6.79 7.82 9.26
N TYR A 12 7.01 6.60 9.75
CA TYR A 12 8.01 6.33 10.77
C TYR A 12 9.39 6.16 10.10
N ASN A 13 10.44 6.65 10.75
CA ASN A 13 11.81 6.42 10.34
C ASN A 13 12.48 5.49 11.35
N THR A 14 12.68 4.22 10.96
CA THR A 14 13.27 3.21 11.84
C THR A 14 14.73 3.46 12.21
N LYS A 15 15.44 4.31 11.45
CA LYS A 15 16.84 4.66 11.74
C LYS A 15 16.94 5.72 12.83
N THR A 16 16.00 6.67 12.88
CA THR A 16 16.02 7.77 13.85
C THR A 16 15.07 7.52 15.03
N GLY A 17 14.15 6.57 14.90
CA GLY A 17 13.12 6.30 15.90
C GLY A 17 12.02 7.36 15.97
N THR A 18 11.87 8.19 14.93
CA THR A 18 10.97 9.35 14.93
C THR A 18 9.98 9.30 13.76
N THR A 19 8.87 10.04 13.90
CA THR A 19 7.97 10.30 12.78
C THR A 19 8.45 11.47 11.94
N GLU A 20 8.36 11.36 10.63
CA GLU A 20 8.68 12.45 9.72
C GLU A 20 7.67 12.57 8.57
N LYS A 21 7.74 13.70 7.86
CA LYS A 21 6.91 13.94 6.69
C LYS A 21 7.53 13.26 5.48
N ILE A 22 6.90 12.20 4.99
CA ILE A 22 7.32 11.50 3.78
C ILE A 22 6.70 12.09 2.52
N LYS A 23 7.43 11.97 1.41
CA LYS A 23 7.07 12.51 0.10
C LYS A 23 5.86 11.77 -0.46
N THR A 24 5.01 12.51 -1.17
CA THR A 24 3.97 11.95 -2.04
C THR A 24 4.36 12.13 -3.52
N ASP A 25 3.96 11.17 -4.34
CA ASP A 25 3.95 11.25 -5.80
C ASP A 25 2.52 11.54 -6.28
N GLY A 26 1.96 12.60 -5.66
CA GLY A 26 0.58 13.03 -5.85
C GLY A 26 0.41 14.02 -7.00
N ILE A 27 -0.82 14.51 -7.15
CA ILE A 27 -1.20 15.55 -8.11
C ILE A 27 -1.72 16.79 -7.37
N SER A 28 -1.74 17.94 -8.02
CA SER A 28 -2.36 19.14 -7.45
C SER A 28 -3.87 18.95 -7.25
N ALA A 29 -4.47 19.75 -6.36
CA ALA A 29 -5.93 19.78 -6.19
C ALA A 29 -6.66 20.15 -7.50
N ARG A 30 -6.04 20.99 -8.33
CA ARG A 30 -6.57 21.38 -9.64
C ARG A 30 -6.59 20.21 -10.62
N GLU A 31 -5.50 19.46 -10.72
CA GLU A 31 -5.43 18.25 -11.56
C GLU A 31 -6.42 17.19 -11.09
N ARG A 32 -6.54 16.99 -9.77
CA ARG A 32 -7.54 16.08 -9.19
C ARG A 32 -8.96 16.46 -9.59
N SER A 33 -9.32 17.73 -9.50
CA SER A 33 -10.63 18.23 -9.92
C SER A 33 -10.87 18.06 -11.42
N ALA A 34 -9.86 18.32 -12.26
CA ALA A 34 -9.94 18.10 -13.70
C ALA A 34 -10.13 16.62 -14.05
N ALA A 35 -9.38 15.73 -13.41
CA ALA A 35 -9.51 14.28 -13.60
C ALA A 35 -10.89 13.77 -13.18
N MET A 36 -11.43 14.22 -12.05
CA MET A 36 -12.80 13.89 -11.62
C MET A 36 -13.84 14.40 -12.61
N ALA A 37 -13.70 15.64 -13.10
CA ALA A 37 -14.62 16.21 -14.08
C ALA A 37 -14.60 15.45 -15.41
N PHE A 38 -13.40 15.06 -15.88
CA PHE A 38 -13.23 14.24 -17.08
C PHE A 38 -13.97 12.90 -16.95
N VAL A 39 -13.74 12.15 -15.87
CA VAL A 39 -14.39 10.86 -15.64
C VAL A 39 -15.91 11.02 -15.56
N LYS A 40 -16.40 12.03 -14.84
CA LYS A 40 -17.84 12.29 -14.73
C LYS A 40 -18.48 12.60 -16.09
N LYS A 41 -17.82 13.39 -16.91
CA LYS A 41 -18.30 13.79 -18.24
C LYS A 41 -18.31 12.63 -19.24
N ASN A 42 -17.30 11.76 -19.17
CA ASN A 42 -17.00 10.77 -20.19
C ASN A 42 -17.30 9.32 -19.74
N SER A 43 -18.05 9.15 -18.67
CA SER A 43 -18.43 7.81 -18.17
C SER A 43 -19.11 6.98 -19.25
N GLY A 44 -18.55 5.81 -19.58
CA GLY A 44 -19.04 4.93 -20.63
C GLY A 44 -18.61 5.30 -22.06
N ASN A 45 -17.82 6.37 -22.23
CA ASN A 45 -17.30 6.81 -23.54
C ASN A 45 -15.86 6.35 -23.74
N THR A 46 -15.67 5.09 -24.15
CA THR A 46 -14.35 4.49 -24.37
C THR A 46 -13.48 5.29 -25.36
N ALA A 47 -14.07 5.79 -26.44
CA ALA A 47 -13.33 6.53 -27.47
C ALA A 47 -12.64 7.79 -26.90
N GLU A 48 -13.29 8.48 -25.95
CA GLU A 48 -12.73 9.67 -25.32
C GLU A 48 -11.59 9.32 -24.35
N PHE A 49 -11.67 8.17 -23.67
CA PHE A 49 -10.58 7.67 -22.84
C PHE A 49 -9.36 7.28 -23.69
N ASP A 50 -9.59 6.57 -24.80
CA ASP A 50 -8.53 6.15 -25.72
C ASP A 50 -7.81 7.35 -26.36
N ALA A 51 -8.56 8.41 -26.70
CA ALA A 51 -8.02 9.63 -27.27
C ALA A 51 -7.24 10.50 -26.26
N SER A 52 -7.46 10.31 -24.95
CA SER A 52 -6.97 11.21 -23.89
C SER A 52 -5.84 10.62 -23.06
N ALA A 53 -4.72 10.23 -23.68
CA ALA A 53 -3.59 9.58 -22.99
C ALA A 53 -3.07 10.35 -21.75
N SER A 54 -3.10 11.69 -21.78
CA SER A 54 -2.65 12.53 -20.65
C SER A 54 -3.52 12.40 -19.40
N VAL A 55 -4.77 11.96 -19.53
CA VAL A 55 -5.68 11.80 -18.40
C VAL A 55 -5.13 10.76 -17.41
N TYR A 56 -4.50 9.70 -17.92
CA TYR A 56 -3.97 8.59 -17.14
C TYR A 56 -2.84 9.00 -16.18
N ASN A 57 -2.16 10.12 -16.42
CA ASN A 57 -1.14 10.66 -15.51
C ASN A 57 -1.70 10.99 -14.12
N SER A 58 -3.00 11.28 -14.04
CA SER A 58 -3.72 11.58 -12.79
C SER A 58 -4.20 10.33 -12.05
N PHE A 59 -3.98 9.13 -12.60
CA PHE A 59 -4.47 7.89 -12.04
C PHE A 59 -3.32 6.96 -11.63
N VAL A 60 -3.65 6.07 -10.71
CA VAL A 60 -2.90 4.87 -10.35
C VAL A 60 -3.73 3.68 -10.76
N GLU A 61 -3.12 2.78 -11.53
CA GLU A 61 -3.71 1.50 -11.87
C GLU A 61 -3.86 0.65 -10.60
N LEU A 62 -5.02 0.01 -10.46
CA LEU A 62 -5.28 -0.91 -9.36
C LEU A 62 -5.09 -2.35 -9.86
N LEU A 63 -4.61 -3.20 -8.96
CA LEU A 63 -4.64 -4.65 -9.17
C LEU A 63 -6.09 -5.12 -9.34
N SER A 64 -6.25 -6.28 -9.98
CA SER A 64 -7.57 -6.90 -10.15
C SER A 64 -8.27 -7.10 -8.80
N ALA A 65 -9.60 -7.08 -8.80
CA ALA A 65 -10.38 -7.24 -7.58
C ALA A 65 -10.01 -8.53 -6.80
N GLY A 66 -9.81 -9.65 -7.51
CA GLY A 66 -9.43 -10.91 -6.88
C GLY A 66 -8.07 -10.88 -6.16
N VAL A 67 -7.09 -10.16 -6.70
CA VAL A 67 -5.79 -9.95 -6.03
C VAL A 67 -5.96 -9.08 -4.81
N ARG A 68 -6.72 -7.99 -4.93
CA ARG A 68 -6.99 -7.06 -3.82
C ARG A 68 -7.73 -7.74 -2.67
N SER A 69 -8.73 -8.58 -2.95
CA SER A 69 -9.46 -9.36 -1.94
C SER A 69 -8.55 -10.35 -1.20
N LYS A 70 -7.62 -11.03 -1.91
CA LYS A 70 -6.64 -11.93 -1.27
C LYS A 70 -5.67 -11.17 -0.36
N MET A 71 -5.24 -9.97 -0.76
CA MET A 71 -4.42 -9.11 0.10
C MET A 71 -5.19 -8.72 1.36
N SER A 72 -6.46 -8.30 1.22
CA SER A 72 -7.34 -7.97 2.36
C SER A 72 -7.47 -9.14 3.33
N SER A 73 -7.76 -10.35 2.84
CA SER A 73 -7.95 -11.51 3.71
C SER A 73 -6.71 -11.86 4.55
N ILE A 74 -5.51 -11.51 4.07
CA ILE A 74 -4.26 -11.72 4.80
C ILE A 74 -4.08 -10.67 5.88
N VAL A 75 -4.31 -9.39 5.56
CA VAL A 75 -4.14 -8.30 6.54
C VAL A 75 -5.25 -8.25 7.57
N ASP A 76 -6.43 -8.79 7.26
CA ASP A 76 -7.59 -8.88 8.15
C ASP A 76 -7.42 -9.87 9.33
N ALA A 77 -6.25 -10.48 9.46
CA ALA A 77 -5.82 -11.10 10.72
C ALA A 77 -5.76 -10.08 11.87
N ASP A 78 -5.43 -8.81 11.56
CA ASP A 78 -5.64 -7.67 12.45
C ASP A 78 -7.06 -7.13 12.22
N ASP A 79 -7.90 -7.17 13.25
CA ASP A 79 -9.31 -6.79 13.14
C ASP A 79 -9.54 -5.26 13.21
N GLY A 80 -8.47 -4.51 13.39
CA GLY A 80 -8.45 -3.06 13.46
C GLY A 80 -8.94 -2.46 14.78
N SER A 81 -9.29 -3.29 15.76
CA SER A 81 -9.83 -2.82 17.05
C SER A 81 -8.77 -2.26 18.01
N GLY A 82 -7.49 -2.50 17.72
CA GLY A 82 -6.36 -2.05 18.53
C GLY A 82 -6.10 -2.89 19.78
N GLY A 83 -5.57 -2.27 20.84
CA GLY A 83 -5.24 -2.96 22.09
C GLY A 83 -3.95 -3.77 22.04
N THR A 84 -3.83 -4.76 22.93
CA THR A 84 -2.60 -5.53 23.18
C THR A 84 -2.69 -7.00 22.76
N SER A 85 -3.71 -7.39 21.99
CA SER A 85 -3.79 -8.75 21.45
C SER A 85 -2.69 -8.98 20.42
N ASP A 86 -2.12 -10.18 20.38
CA ASP A 86 -1.02 -10.52 19.47
C ASP A 86 -1.35 -10.17 18.00
N ALA A 87 -2.56 -10.53 17.55
CA ALA A 87 -3.01 -10.28 16.19
C ALA A 87 -3.05 -8.79 15.81
N ASN A 88 -3.37 -7.90 16.76
CA ASN A 88 -3.37 -6.45 16.51
C ASN A 88 -1.99 -5.82 16.71
N ASN A 89 -0.96 -6.61 17.01
CA ASN A 89 0.39 -6.17 17.31
C ASN A 89 1.44 -6.88 16.42
N GLN A 90 1.00 -7.40 15.27
CA GLN A 90 1.83 -8.04 14.24
C GLN A 90 1.58 -7.40 12.87
N GLU A 91 2.61 -7.35 12.03
CA GLU A 91 2.42 -7.12 10.60
C GLU A 91 2.05 -8.41 9.89
N HIS A 92 1.08 -8.27 8.99
CA HIS A 92 0.63 -9.31 8.09
C HIS A 92 0.81 -8.84 6.67
N GLY A 93 1.17 -9.71 5.74
CA GLY A 93 1.47 -9.28 4.40
C GLY A 93 1.97 -10.39 3.51
N GLY A 94 2.55 -10.00 2.39
CA GLY A 94 3.05 -10.94 1.41
C GLY A 94 3.49 -10.28 0.12
N GLN A 95 3.43 -11.08 -0.93
CA GLN A 95 3.96 -10.73 -2.24
C GLN A 95 2.91 -10.93 -3.31
N ILE A 96 2.91 -10.05 -4.29
CA ILE A 96 2.22 -10.25 -5.55
C ILE A 96 3.24 -10.77 -6.55
N ARG A 97 3.00 -11.96 -7.09
CA ARG A 97 3.93 -12.67 -7.98
C ARG A 97 3.30 -12.96 -9.32
N GLU A 98 4.10 -12.92 -10.36
CA GLU A 98 3.70 -13.39 -11.69
C GLU A 98 3.57 -14.92 -11.71
N ILE A 99 2.42 -15.39 -12.22
CA ILE A 99 2.17 -16.81 -12.43
C ILE A 99 2.93 -17.24 -13.69
N ARG A 100 3.66 -18.35 -13.57
CA ARG A 100 4.34 -19.01 -14.69
C ARG A 100 3.60 -20.28 -15.08
N ASP A 101 3.58 -20.59 -16.36
CA ASP A 101 3.08 -21.88 -16.87
C ASP A 101 4.05 -23.02 -16.57
N GLU A 102 3.70 -24.24 -17.00
CA GLU A 102 4.52 -25.45 -16.81
C GLU A 102 5.90 -25.34 -17.47
N ALA A 103 6.03 -24.54 -18.53
CA ALA A 103 7.29 -24.25 -19.21
C ALA A 103 8.07 -23.10 -18.55
N GLY A 104 7.56 -22.54 -17.45
CA GLY A 104 8.20 -21.44 -16.73
C GLY A 104 8.01 -20.07 -17.40
N LYS A 105 7.09 -19.91 -18.37
CA LYS A 105 6.84 -18.65 -19.05
C LYS A 105 5.77 -17.81 -18.31
N PRO A 106 5.93 -16.47 -18.26
CA PRO A 106 4.87 -15.54 -17.89
C PRO A 106 3.50 -15.85 -18.49
N THR A 107 2.48 -15.96 -17.64
CA THR A 107 1.08 -16.10 -18.08
C THR A 107 0.37 -14.74 -18.23
N GLY A 108 0.98 -13.65 -17.75
CA GLY A 108 0.33 -12.35 -17.62
C GLY A 108 -0.57 -12.21 -16.38
N ASN A 109 -0.80 -13.30 -15.64
CA ASN A 109 -1.59 -13.28 -14.41
C ASN A 109 -0.71 -13.16 -13.16
N THR A 110 -1.32 -12.77 -12.05
CA THR A 110 -0.66 -12.66 -10.74
C THR A 110 -1.34 -13.47 -9.65
N GLU A 111 -0.53 -13.95 -8.72
CA GLU A 111 -0.93 -14.61 -7.49
C GLU A 111 -0.51 -13.79 -6.26
N VAL A 112 -1.18 -14.04 -5.14
CA VAL A 112 -0.82 -13.48 -3.83
C VAL A 112 -0.27 -14.61 -2.98
N VAL A 113 0.93 -14.41 -2.44
CA VAL A 113 1.60 -15.37 -1.55
C VAL A 113 1.84 -14.69 -0.22
N GLN A 114 1.22 -15.21 0.83
CA GLN A 114 1.38 -14.71 2.20
C GLN A 114 2.80 -14.95 2.71
N SER A 115 3.36 -13.93 3.36
CA SER A 115 4.56 -14.05 4.20
C SER A 115 4.17 -14.51 5.61
N PRO A 116 5.08 -15.20 6.34
CA PRO A 116 4.93 -15.34 7.78
C PRO A 116 4.72 -13.97 8.44
N SER A 117 3.80 -13.89 9.39
CA SER A 117 3.55 -12.65 10.14
C SER A 117 4.77 -12.28 10.98
N SER A 118 4.93 -10.99 11.26
CA SER A 118 6.03 -10.54 12.12
C SER A 118 5.88 -11.08 13.54
N PRO A 119 6.95 -11.07 14.35
CA PRO A 119 6.79 -11.19 15.80
C PRO A 119 5.82 -10.15 16.35
N VAL A 120 5.16 -10.49 17.47
CA VAL A 120 4.34 -9.54 18.24
C VAL A 120 5.23 -8.41 18.75
N SER A 121 4.77 -7.17 18.66
CA SER A 121 5.51 -5.99 19.13
C SER A 121 4.68 -5.13 20.05
N ASP A 122 5.34 -4.47 21.01
CA ASP A 122 4.69 -3.55 21.93
C ASP A 122 4.87 -2.11 21.42
N PRO A 123 3.80 -1.37 21.10
CA PRO A 123 3.89 0.00 20.60
C PRO A 123 4.51 0.98 21.61
N THR A 124 4.63 0.62 22.89
CA THR A 124 5.33 1.43 23.91
C THR A 124 6.85 1.37 23.78
N ASN A 125 7.39 0.28 23.25
CA ASN A 125 8.83 0.07 23.10
C ASN A 125 9.33 0.44 21.70
N ASN A 126 8.51 0.22 20.68
CA ASN A 126 8.84 0.55 19.30
C ASN A 126 7.56 0.76 18.48
N SER A 127 7.46 1.89 17.78
CA SER A 127 6.36 2.17 16.85
C SER A 127 6.58 1.57 15.46
N ALA A 128 7.72 0.88 15.24
CA ALA A 128 7.98 0.07 14.07
C ALA A 128 7.89 -1.42 14.37
N VAL A 129 7.32 -2.10 13.39
CA VAL A 129 7.30 -3.54 13.25
C VAL A 129 7.94 -3.89 11.90
N THR A 130 8.32 -5.14 11.71
CA THR A 130 8.97 -5.55 10.46
C THR A 130 8.57 -6.96 10.09
N ILE A 131 7.98 -7.09 8.92
CA ILE A 131 7.73 -8.35 8.22
C ILE A 131 8.89 -8.67 7.26
N THR A 132 9.16 -9.97 7.09
CA THR A 132 10.14 -10.44 6.10
C THR A 132 9.43 -11.08 4.90
N HIS A 133 9.90 -10.75 3.70
CA HIS A 133 9.40 -11.31 2.45
C HIS A 133 10.46 -12.13 1.72
N THR A 134 10.07 -13.29 1.20
CA THR A 134 10.94 -14.14 0.36
C THR A 134 10.90 -13.68 -1.09
N ILE A 135 11.75 -12.74 -1.48
CA ILE A 135 11.68 -12.10 -2.82
C ILE A 135 12.37 -12.95 -3.90
N ASP A 136 11.63 -13.33 -4.94
CA ASP A 136 12.15 -14.06 -6.11
C ASP A 136 11.98 -13.27 -7.42
N VAL A 137 12.37 -13.88 -8.54
CA VAL A 137 12.30 -13.26 -9.87
C VAL A 137 10.86 -13.06 -10.39
N ARG A 138 9.86 -13.62 -9.69
CA ARG A 138 8.44 -13.47 -10.01
C ARG A 138 7.79 -12.36 -9.21
N THR A 139 8.39 -11.94 -8.10
CA THR A 139 7.87 -10.85 -7.26
C THR A 139 7.77 -9.56 -8.06
N LYS A 140 6.55 -9.04 -8.17
CA LYS A 140 6.24 -7.76 -8.85
C LYS A 140 5.99 -6.64 -7.86
N SER A 141 5.49 -6.97 -6.67
CA SER A 141 5.10 -6.03 -5.64
C SER A 141 5.03 -6.71 -4.28
N LEU A 142 5.17 -5.91 -3.23
CA LEU A 142 5.03 -6.28 -1.83
C LEU A 142 3.83 -5.57 -1.20
N PHE A 143 3.29 -6.20 -0.17
CA PHE A 143 2.31 -5.54 0.69
C PHE A 143 2.41 -6.01 2.13
N HIS A 144 2.07 -5.12 3.05
CA HIS A 144 1.98 -5.43 4.47
C HIS A 144 1.02 -4.50 5.19
N SER A 145 0.60 -4.91 6.39
CA SER A 145 -0.15 -4.09 7.33
C SER A 145 0.77 -3.42 8.33
N HIS A 146 0.34 -2.26 8.82
CA HIS A 146 0.84 -1.71 10.07
C HIS A 146 -0.25 -1.97 11.13
N PRO A 147 0.11 -2.53 12.30
CA PRO A 147 -0.85 -3.04 13.25
C PRO A 147 -1.72 -1.93 13.82
N SER A 148 -2.94 -2.29 14.23
CA SER A 148 -3.88 -1.39 14.89
C SER A 148 -3.60 -1.20 16.37
N GLY A 149 -2.71 -2.04 16.93
CA GLY A 149 -2.36 -2.13 18.33
C GLY A 149 -2.01 -0.80 18.95
N ALA A 150 -2.50 -0.63 20.17
CA ALA A 150 -2.30 0.57 20.95
C ALA A 150 -2.24 0.20 22.43
N LYS A 151 -1.31 0.83 23.14
CA LYS A 151 -1.13 0.63 24.57
C LYS A 151 -0.76 1.97 25.19
N GLU A 152 -1.49 2.35 26.23
CA GLU A 152 -1.38 3.67 26.86
C GLU A 152 -1.56 4.80 25.82
N ASN A 153 -0.58 5.70 25.68
CA ASN A 153 -0.57 6.78 24.70
C ASN A 153 0.24 6.46 23.44
N SER A 154 0.63 5.18 23.26
CA SER A 154 1.47 4.74 22.16
C SER A 154 0.69 3.88 21.16
N SER A 155 0.97 4.09 19.87
CA SER A 155 0.34 3.37 18.76
C SER A 155 1.31 3.27 17.57
N PHE A 156 1.08 2.32 16.67
CA PHE A 156 1.87 2.20 15.45
C PHE A 156 1.50 3.30 14.43
N VAL A 157 2.51 3.79 13.72
CA VAL A 157 2.30 4.73 12.61
C VAL A 157 1.61 4.00 11.46
N GLN A 158 0.51 4.52 10.95
CA GLN A 158 -0.35 3.79 10.00
C GLN A 158 0.05 3.96 8.52
N GLY A 159 0.87 4.97 8.20
CA GLY A 159 1.39 5.19 6.86
C GLY A 159 2.70 4.43 6.62
N PRO A 160 3.13 4.27 5.36
CA PRO A 160 4.39 3.60 5.05
C PRO A 160 5.56 4.31 5.73
N SER A 161 6.54 3.53 6.18
CA SER A 161 7.79 4.03 6.73
C SER A 161 8.68 4.64 5.66
N VAL A 162 9.71 5.35 6.09
CA VAL A 162 10.74 5.91 5.19
C VAL A 162 11.51 4.78 4.52
N GLN A 163 11.70 3.68 5.24
CA GLN A 163 12.34 2.45 4.76
C GLN A 163 11.48 1.78 3.70
N ASP A 164 10.15 1.76 3.84
CA ASP A 164 9.24 1.24 2.82
C ASP A 164 9.37 2.03 1.52
N ILE A 165 9.30 3.36 1.61
CA ILE A 165 9.45 4.24 0.43
C ILE A 165 10.80 3.98 -0.24
N ASN A 166 11.90 4.04 0.50
CA ASN A 166 13.23 3.87 -0.06
C ASN A 166 13.49 2.45 -0.61
N GLY A 167 12.84 1.44 -0.03
CA GLY A 167 12.99 0.03 -0.40
C GLY A 167 12.06 -0.44 -1.53
N ALA A 168 11.15 0.40 -2.02
CA ALA A 168 10.15 0.04 -3.03
C ALA A 168 10.73 -0.10 -4.46
N THR A 169 11.67 -1.03 -4.62
CA THR A 169 12.34 -1.33 -5.88
C THR A 169 12.24 -2.82 -6.24
N ASP A 170 12.32 -3.12 -7.55
CA ASP A 170 12.54 -4.48 -8.01
C ASP A 170 14.00 -4.93 -7.78
N LYS A 171 14.33 -6.17 -8.14
CA LYS A 171 15.70 -6.71 -8.02
C LYS A 171 16.76 -5.96 -8.82
N LYS A 172 16.36 -5.11 -9.77
CA LYS A 172 17.24 -4.29 -10.61
C LYS A 172 17.31 -2.84 -10.12
N GLY A 173 16.65 -2.50 -9.01
CA GLY A 173 16.59 -1.16 -8.46
C GLY A 173 15.54 -0.24 -9.14
N ASN A 174 14.69 -0.77 -10.02
CA ASN A 174 13.63 0.04 -10.64
C ASN A 174 12.49 0.27 -9.65
N PRO A 175 11.89 1.46 -9.60
CA PRO A 175 10.72 1.72 -8.76
C PRO A 175 9.57 0.75 -9.04
N ILE A 176 9.01 0.16 -7.99
CA ILE A 176 7.78 -0.65 -8.05
C ILE A 176 6.69 -0.04 -7.19
N ALA A 177 5.44 -0.37 -7.52
CA ALA A 177 4.31 -0.04 -6.66
C ALA A 177 4.18 -1.10 -5.56
N ASN A 178 4.15 -0.67 -4.30
CA ASN A 178 3.86 -1.51 -3.12
C ASN A 178 2.64 -0.97 -2.37
N TYR A 179 2.13 -1.76 -1.44
CA TYR A 179 0.87 -1.49 -0.76
C TYR A 179 1.00 -1.57 0.77
N GLN A 180 0.63 -0.50 1.48
CA GLN A 180 0.59 -0.48 2.94
C GLN A 180 -0.86 -0.46 3.40
N PHE A 181 -1.20 -1.30 4.38
CA PHE A 181 -2.51 -1.29 5.04
C PHE A 181 -2.37 -0.70 6.44
N GLY A 182 -2.94 0.47 6.68
CA GLY A 182 -3.12 1.00 8.04
C GLY A 182 -4.38 0.38 8.64
N MET A 183 -4.23 -0.46 9.67
CA MET A 183 -5.31 -1.29 10.20
C MET A 183 -6.11 -0.63 11.31
N SER A 184 -5.64 0.48 11.90
CA SER A 184 -6.36 1.17 12.97
C SER A 184 -7.71 1.73 12.50
N LYS A 185 -8.83 1.23 13.07
CA LYS A 185 -10.17 1.78 12.85
C LYS A 185 -10.29 3.20 13.38
N SER A 186 -9.67 3.51 14.52
CA SER A 186 -9.70 4.86 15.11
C SER A 186 -8.95 5.89 14.25
N ALA A 187 -7.92 5.48 13.52
CA ALA A 187 -7.22 6.32 12.54
C ALA A 187 -7.89 6.35 11.13
N GLY A 188 -9.00 5.61 10.96
CA GLY A 188 -9.70 5.40 9.71
C GLY A 188 -8.87 4.57 8.74
N GLN A 189 -9.08 3.24 8.77
CA GLN A 189 -8.34 2.25 7.98
C GLN A 189 -8.10 2.70 6.54
N LYS A 190 -6.84 2.63 6.10
CA LYS A 190 -6.39 3.13 4.80
C LYS A 190 -5.52 2.11 4.09
N VAL A 191 -5.55 2.17 2.77
CA VAL A 191 -4.54 1.56 1.90
C VAL A 191 -3.72 2.67 1.27
N TYR A 192 -2.40 2.54 1.33
CA TYR A 192 -1.47 3.43 0.65
C TYR A 192 -0.84 2.68 -0.51
N ILE A 193 -0.86 3.26 -1.70
CA ILE A 193 -0.10 2.77 -2.85
C ILE A 193 1.12 3.67 -2.97
N TYR A 194 2.32 3.10 -2.92
CA TYR A 194 3.57 3.86 -2.85
C TYR A 194 4.66 3.25 -3.74
N SER A 195 5.70 4.04 -4.00
CA SER A 195 6.94 3.64 -4.66
C SER A 195 8.10 4.47 -4.10
N THR A 196 9.32 4.32 -4.61
CA THR A 196 10.45 5.19 -4.26
C THR A 196 10.21 6.67 -4.54
N ASN A 197 9.28 7.01 -5.44
CA ASN A 197 8.90 8.40 -5.69
C ASN A 197 8.04 9.01 -4.56
N GLY A 198 7.47 8.17 -3.70
CA GLY A 198 6.55 8.55 -2.63
C GLY A 198 5.19 7.84 -2.70
N VAL A 199 4.27 8.25 -1.84
CA VAL A 199 2.88 7.77 -1.83
C VAL A 199 2.12 8.34 -3.02
N LYS A 200 1.60 7.46 -3.88
CA LYS A 200 0.89 7.78 -5.12
C LYS A 200 -0.62 7.95 -4.90
N ALA A 201 -1.20 7.12 -4.05
CA ALA A 201 -2.63 7.15 -3.72
C ALA A 201 -2.88 6.71 -2.28
N ILE A 202 -3.94 7.25 -1.70
CA ILE A 202 -4.45 6.89 -0.37
C ILE A 202 -5.94 6.70 -0.51
N LEU A 203 -6.46 5.56 -0.08
CA LEU A 203 -7.89 5.26 -0.10
C LEU A 203 -8.35 4.60 1.19
N PRO A 204 -9.63 4.78 1.59
CA PRO A 204 -10.21 3.98 2.66
C PRO A 204 -10.10 2.48 2.35
N LYS A 205 -9.82 1.65 3.36
CA LYS A 205 -9.78 0.19 3.18
C LYS A 205 -11.13 -0.38 2.71
N SER A 206 -12.25 0.27 3.06
CA SER A 206 -13.58 -0.10 2.58
C SER A 206 -13.78 0.10 1.06
N ALA A 207 -12.92 0.88 0.41
CA ALA A 207 -12.93 1.09 -1.04
C ALA A 207 -11.85 0.26 -1.78
N TRP A 208 -11.09 -0.55 -1.04
CA TRP A 208 -10.12 -1.50 -1.57
C TRP A 208 -10.80 -2.85 -1.83
#